data_AF-A0A3M3A672-F1
#
_entry.id   AF-A0A3M3A672-F1
#
_cell.length_a   1.000
_cell.length_b   1.000
_cell.length_c   1.000
_cell.angle_alpha   90.00
_cell.angle_beta   90.00
_cell.angle_gamma   90.00
#
_symmetry.space_group_name_H-M   'P 1'
#
loop_
_entity.id
_entity.type
_entity.pdbx_description
1 polymer ?
#
loop_
_entity_poly.entity_id
_entity_poly.type
_entity_poly.pdbx_seq_one_letter_code
_entity_poly.pdbx_strand_id
1 'polypeptide(L)'
;TWGLTVTKGPNKERQNLGIYRQQVIGRNKIIMRWLSHRGGALDFRDWCVKHPGEPYPVAVALGADPATILGAVTPVPDSLSEYAFAGLLRGSRTELIKCRGSNLQVPASAEIVLEGVIHPGEMANEGPYGDHTGYYNEVDSFPVLTVERITHRIKPIYHSTYTGRPPDEPAILGVALNEVFVPILQKQFPEIVDFYLPPEGCSYRMAVVTIKKQYPGHAKRVMLGVWSFLRQFMYTKFVIVTDDDINARDWNDVIWAITTRMDPKRDTVMIDNTPIDYLDFASPVSGLGSKMGLDATNKWPGETTREWGRAIVKDEATTRRVDEIWTQLGID
;
A
#
# COMPACT_ATOMS: atom_id res chain seq x y z
N THR A 1 -16.08 5.80 -3.33
CA THR A 1 -14.81 5.27 -2.76
C THR A 1 -13.63 5.36 -3.71
N TRP A 2 -13.84 5.43 -5.04
CA TRP A 2 -12.78 5.55 -6.07
C TRP A 2 -12.55 6.98 -6.60
N GLY A 3 -12.66 8.00 -5.74
CA GLY A 3 -12.44 9.39 -6.15
C GLY A 3 -10.96 9.76 -6.14
N LEU A 4 -10.41 10.14 -7.29
CA LEU A 4 -9.08 10.74 -7.40
C LEU A 4 -9.17 12.21 -6.96
N THR A 5 -8.80 12.47 -5.71
CA THR A 5 -8.77 13.82 -5.15
C THR A 5 -7.52 14.54 -5.68
N VAL A 6 -7.74 15.68 -6.33
CA VAL A 6 -6.73 16.53 -6.92
C VAL A 6 -6.53 17.77 -6.05
N THR A 7 -5.29 17.99 -5.62
CA THR A 7 -4.89 19.12 -4.77
C THR A 7 -3.63 19.77 -5.32
N LYS A 8 -3.40 21.03 -4.93
CA LYS A 8 -2.18 21.77 -5.26
C LYS A 8 -1.78 22.68 -4.10
N GLY A 9 -0.65 22.36 -3.47
CA GLY A 9 -0.08 23.19 -2.43
C GLY A 9 0.36 24.56 -2.95
N PRO A 10 0.42 25.59 -2.08
CA PRO A 10 0.66 26.97 -2.51
C PRO A 10 2.13 27.29 -2.86
N ASN A 11 3.04 26.33 -2.64
CA ASN A 11 4.48 26.50 -2.80
C ASN A 11 5.06 25.70 -3.96
N LYS A 12 4.27 24.82 -4.57
CA LYS A 12 4.73 23.89 -5.61
C LYS A 12 3.82 23.98 -6.83
N GLU A 13 4.39 23.81 -8.01
CA GLU A 13 3.59 23.80 -9.24
C GLU A 13 2.86 22.46 -9.45
N ARG A 14 3.38 21.37 -8.86
CA ARG A 14 2.81 20.02 -8.98
C ARG A 14 1.42 19.92 -8.35
N GLN A 15 0.59 19.09 -8.96
CA GLN A 15 -0.65 18.61 -8.34
C GLN A 15 -0.40 17.23 -7.74
N ASN A 16 -1.05 16.96 -6.62
CA ASN A 16 -1.09 15.65 -5.99
C ASN A 16 -2.40 14.93 -6.38
N LEU A 17 -2.31 13.63 -6.63
CA LEU A 17 -3.48 12.74 -6.69
C LEU A 17 -3.52 11.86 -5.44
N GLY A 18 -4.70 11.69 -4.86
CA GLY A 18 -4.87 10.77 -3.74
C GLY A 18 -6.27 10.19 -3.67
N ILE A 19 -6.37 8.99 -3.12
CA ILE A 19 -7.64 8.32 -2.86
C ILE A 19 -7.94 8.48 -1.38
N TYR A 20 -8.96 9.28 -1.10
CA TYR A 20 -9.45 9.54 0.24
C TYR A 20 -10.91 9.17 0.29
N ARG A 21 -11.34 8.43 1.33
CA ARG A 21 -12.76 8.13 1.51
C ARG A 21 -13.52 9.43 1.72
N GLN A 22 -14.70 9.52 1.10
CA GLN A 22 -15.57 10.70 1.20
C GLN A 22 -16.97 10.30 1.66
N GLN A 23 -17.31 10.66 2.90
CA GLN A 23 -18.64 10.42 3.46
C GLN A 23 -19.61 11.51 3.04
N VAL A 24 -20.75 11.15 2.48
CA VAL A 24 -21.82 12.10 2.16
C VAL A 24 -22.54 12.50 3.44
N ILE A 25 -22.57 13.80 3.74
CA ILE A 25 -23.21 14.36 4.95
C ILE A 25 -24.31 15.39 4.64
N GLY A 26 -24.48 15.73 3.37
CA GLY A 26 -25.52 16.64 2.92
C GLY A 26 -25.60 16.68 1.40
N ARG A 27 -26.54 17.47 0.88
CA ARG A 27 -26.80 17.57 -0.58
C ARG A 27 -25.54 17.94 -1.38
N ASN A 28 -24.68 18.77 -0.83
CA ASN A 28 -23.46 19.25 -1.48
C ASN A 28 -22.24 19.26 -0.54
N LYS A 29 -22.25 18.41 0.49
CA LYS A 29 -21.21 18.36 1.52
C LYS A 29 -20.73 16.92 1.68
N ILE A 30 -19.42 16.73 1.53
CA ILE A 30 -18.76 15.44 1.74
C ILE A 30 -17.55 15.62 2.66
N ILE A 31 -17.27 14.65 3.51
CA ILE A 31 -16.08 14.67 4.38
C ILE A 31 -14.86 14.26 3.56
N MET A 32 -13.71 14.91 3.78
CA MET A 32 -12.44 14.56 3.15
C MET A 32 -11.54 13.79 4.14
N ARG A 33 -11.63 12.45 4.14
CA ARG A 33 -10.88 11.59 5.08
C ARG A 33 -9.44 11.32 4.60
N TRP A 34 -8.61 12.35 4.60
CA TRP A 34 -7.17 12.22 4.36
C TRP A 34 -6.39 12.05 5.67
N LEU A 35 -5.33 11.24 5.68
CA LEU A 35 -4.43 11.18 6.84
C LEU A 35 -3.48 12.38 6.82
N SER A 36 -3.08 12.87 8.00
CA SER A 36 -2.31 14.12 8.17
C SER A 36 -1.01 14.21 7.36
N HIS A 37 -0.40 13.07 7.03
CA HIS A 37 0.84 12.98 6.26
C HIS A 37 0.64 12.80 4.75
N ARG A 38 -0.61 12.74 4.26
CA ARG A 38 -0.92 12.57 2.82
C ARG A 38 -0.79 13.90 2.08
N GLY A 39 -0.43 13.84 0.80
CA GLY A 39 -0.15 15.03 -0.01
C GLY A 39 -1.27 16.07 0.03
N GLY A 40 -2.53 15.65 -0.10
CA GLY A 40 -3.68 16.56 -0.03
C GLY A 40 -3.85 17.26 1.33
N ALA A 41 -3.59 16.56 2.44
CA ALA A 41 -3.63 17.13 3.79
C ALA A 41 -2.49 18.13 4.02
N LEU A 42 -1.29 17.81 3.52
CA LEU A 42 -0.13 18.69 3.58
C LEU A 42 -0.36 19.96 2.74
N ASP A 43 -0.90 19.82 1.53
CA ASP A 43 -1.23 20.95 0.66
C ASP A 43 -2.26 21.87 1.32
N PHE A 44 -3.32 21.31 1.93
CA PHE A 44 -4.35 22.08 2.64
C PHE A 44 -3.79 22.81 3.87
N ARG A 45 -2.93 22.13 4.66
CA ARG A 45 -2.25 22.75 5.80
C ARG A 45 -1.40 23.93 5.34
N ASP A 46 -0.55 23.72 4.34
CA ASP A 46 0.35 24.74 3.82
C ASP A 46 -0.44 25.92 3.21
N TRP A 47 -1.58 25.63 2.58
CA TRP A 47 -2.53 26.64 2.12
C TRP A 47 -3.07 27.49 3.27
N CYS A 48 -3.57 26.87 4.35
CA CYS A 48 -4.09 27.60 5.50
C CYS A 48 -3.05 28.52 6.16
N VAL A 49 -1.77 28.12 6.14
CA VAL A 49 -0.67 28.96 6.66
C VAL A 49 -0.42 30.17 5.78
N LYS A 50 -0.39 29.98 4.45
CA LYS A 50 -0.05 31.05 3.50
C LYS A 50 -1.23 31.97 3.17
N HIS A 51 -2.44 31.43 3.22
CA HIS A 51 -3.70 32.10 2.87
C HIS A 51 -4.73 31.94 4.00
N PRO A 52 -4.50 32.55 5.18
CA PRO A 52 -5.36 32.35 6.34
C PRO A 52 -6.82 32.74 6.07
N GLY A 53 -7.74 31.81 6.32
CA GLY A 53 -9.18 32.01 6.14
C GLY A 53 -9.69 31.88 4.69
N GLU A 54 -8.80 31.77 3.69
CA GLU A 54 -9.21 31.59 2.30
C GLU A 54 -9.66 30.14 2.03
N PRO A 55 -10.80 29.90 1.35
CA PRO A 55 -11.23 28.57 0.96
C PRO A 55 -10.20 27.86 0.07
N TYR A 56 -9.95 26.59 0.34
CA TYR A 56 -8.97 25.79 -0.39
C TYR A 56 -9.61 25.03 -1.55
N PRO A 57 -9.21 25.27 -2.82
CA PRO A 57 -9.78 24.57 -3.97
C PRO A 57 -9.42 23.09 -4.02
N VAL A 58 -10.43 22.24 -4.25
CA VAL A 58 -10.26 20.79 -4.40
C VAL A 58 -11.14 20.29 -5.55
N ALA A 59 -10.63 19.30 -6.30
CA ALA A 59 -11.42 18.56 -7.27
C ALA A 59 -11.34 17.05 -7.02
N VAL A 60 -12.37 16.30 -7.40
CA VAL A 60 -12.42 14.84 -7.27
C VAL A 60 -12.88 14.25 -8.60
N ALA A 61 -12.03 13.46 -9.24
CA ALA A 61 -12.37 12.76 -10.49
C ALA A 61 -12.76 11.30 -10.21
N LEU A 62 -13.93 10.89 -10.69
CA LEU A 62 -14.47 9.54 -10.60
C LEU A 62 -14.50 8.92 -11.99
N GLY A 63 -14.10 7.65 -12.10
CA GLY A 63 -14.06 6.94 -13.38
C GLY A 63 -13.05 7.52 -14.37
N ALA A 64 -11.84 7.86 -13.90
CA ALA A 64 -10.73 8.21 -14.78
C ALA A 64 -10.20 6.96 -15.53
N ASP A 65 -9.30 7.16 -16.49
CA ASP A 65 -8.66 6.02 -17.16
C ASP A 65 -7.83 5.16 -16.18
N PRO A 66 -7.68 3.85 -16.44
CA PRO A 66 -7.05 2.91 -15.51
C PRO A 66 -5.61 3.29 -15.12
N ALA A 67 -4.82 3.82 -16.06
CA ALA A 67 -3.43 4.18 -15.79
C ALA A 67 -3.33 5.37 -14.81
N THR A 68 -4.24 6.34 -14.92
CA THR A 68 -4.32 7.45 -13.95
C THR A 68 -4.74 6.95 -12.57
N ILE A 69 -5.70 6.02 -12.51
CA ILE A 69 -6.15 5.41 -11.25
C ILE A 69 -4.98 4.67 -10.58
N LEU A 70 -4.28 3.80 -11.31
CA LEU A 70 -3.11 3.07 -10.79
C LEU A 70 -1.96 4.02 -10.40
N GLY A 71 -1.74 5.08 -11.18
CA GLY A 71 -0.72 6.08 -10.87
C GLY A 71 -1.00 6.86 -9.58
N ALA A 72 -2.26 7.07 -9.22
CA ALA A 72 -2.64 7.70 -7.96
C ALA A 72 -2.49 6.79 -6.73
N VAL A 73 -2.52 5.46 -6.91
CA VAL A 73 -2.29 4.48 -5.84
C VAL A 73 -0.80 4.17 -5.69
N THR A 74 -0.05 4.23 -6.79
CA THR A 74 1.38 3.98 -6.79
C THR A 74 2.11 5.09 -6.03
N PRO A 75 2.92 4.79 -5.02
CA PRO A 75 3.69 5.78 -4.32
C PRO A 75 4.88 6.21 -5.17
N VAL A 76 4.67 7.28 -5.91
CA VAL A 76 5.69 7.93 -6.71
C VAL A 76 6.56 8.85 -5.82
N PRO A 77 7.83 9.06 -6.17
CA PRO A 77 8.66 10.07 -5.50
C PRO A 77 8.03 11.45 -5.58
N ASP A 78 8.25 12.28 -4.55
CA ASP A 78 7.75 13.66 -4.51
C ASP A 78 8.20 14.55 -5.69
N SER A 79 9.27 14.17 -6.38
CA SER A 79 9.75 14.86 -7.56
C SER A 79 8.94 14.58 -8.82
N LEU A 80 8.09 13.55 -8.81
CA LEU A 80 7.30 13.09 -9.96
C LEU A 80 5.81 13.25 -9.66
N SER A 81 5.05 13.83 -10.60
CA SER A 81 3.58 13.87 -10.50
C SER A 81 3.00 12.49 -10.82
N GLU A 82 1.94 12.11 -10.12
CA GLU A 82 1.19 10.88 -10.37
C GLU A 82 0.67 10.82 -11.83
N TYR A 83 0.34 11.97 -12.45
CA TYR A 83 -0.03 12.03 -13.87
C TYR A 83 1.12 11.69 -14.82
N ALA A 84 2.35 12.06 -14.47
CA ALA A 84 3.53 11.74 -15.26
C ALA A 84 3.83 10.24 -15.18
N PHE A 85 3.68 9.65 -13.98
CA PHE A 85 3.82 8.21 -13.80
C PHE A 85 2.71 7.42 -14.53
N ALA A 86 1.46 7.89 -14.47
CA ALA A 86 0.36 7.33 -15.26
C ALA A 86 0.67 7.36 -16.77
N GLY A 87 1.35 8.42 -17.24
CA GLY A 87 1.77 8.52 -18.63
C GLY A 87 2.84 7.50 -19.02
N LEU A 88 3.75 7.15 -18.11
CA LEU A 88 4.72 6.07 -18.31
C LEU A 88 4.02 4.71 -18.42
N LEU A 89 3.06 4.43 -17.53
CA LEU A 89 2.26 3.19 -17.59
C LEU A 89 1.44 3.09 -18.88
N ARG A 90 0.92 4.21 -19.36
CA ARG A 90 0.09 4.28 -20.58
C ARG A 90 0.89 4.30 -21.87
N GLY A 91 2.15 4.73 -21.83
CA GLY A 91 2.98 4.99 -23.01
C GLY A 91 2.68 6.31 -23.73
N SER A 92 1.84 7.18 -23.15
CA SER A 92 1.49 8.49 -23.70
C SER A 92 1.14 9.50 -22.61
N ARG A 93 1.18 10.80 -22.93
CA ARG A 93 0.86 11.85 -21.93
C ARG A 93 -0.59 11.74 -21.46
N THR A 94 -0.80 11.93 -20.16
CA THR A 94 -2.15 12.01 -19.59
C THR A 94 -2.90 13.22 -20.12
N GLU A 95 -4.06 13.01 -20.73
CA GLU A 95 -4.95 14.07 -21.19
C GLU A 95 -5.68 14.71 -20.02
N LEU A 96 -5.42 16.00 -19.81
CA LEU A 96 -5.97 16.77 -18.71
C LEU A 96 -6.82 17.92 -19.22
N ILE A 97 -7.85 18.28 -18.47
CA ILE A 97 -8.68 19.46 -18.68
C ILE A 97 -8.71 20.32 -17.42
N LYS A 98 -8.73 21.64 -17.61
CA LYS A 98 -8.85 22.60 -16.50
C LYS A 98 -10.25 22.50 -15.89
N CYS A 99 -10.33 22.47 -14.56
CA CYS A 99 -11.56 22.62 -13.80
C CYS A 99 -12.26 23.95 -14.15
N ARG A 100 -13.60 24.00 -13.98
CA ARG A 100 -14.39 25.21 -14.26
C ARG A 100 -14.25 26.26 -13.16
N GLY A 101 -14.15 25.84 -11.91
CA GLY A 101 -14.12 26.71 -10.72
C GLY A 101 -12.73 26.99 -10.17
N SER A 102 -11.68 26.35 -10.68
CA SER A 102 -10.31 26.49 -10.16
C SER A 102 -9.25 26.32 -11.25
N ASN A 103 -7.98 26.51 -10.88
CA ASN A 103 -6.84 26.24 -11.76
C ASN A 103 -6.35 24.79 -11.71
N LEU A 104 -7.07 23.91 -11.02
CA LEU A 104 -6.74 22.47 -10.99
C LEU A 104 -7.02 21.83 -12.36
N GLN A 105 -6.27 20.77 -12.65
CA GLN A 105 -6.43 19.94 -13.83
C GLN A 105 -6.84 18.51 -13.46
N VAL A 106 -7.88 18.00 -14.11
CA VAL A 106 -8.44 16.65 -13.92
C VAL A 106 -8.34 15.85 -15.22
N PRO A 107 -8.42 14.50 -15.18
CA PRO A 107 -8.43 13.69 -16.40
C PRO A 107 -9.60 14.07 -17.30
N ALA A 108 -9.32 14.38 -18.57
CA ALA A 108 -10.36 14.79 -19.52
C ALA A 108 -11.39 13.67 -19.80
N SER A 109 -10.98 12.41 -19.61
CA SER A 109 -11.79 11.21 -19.81
C SER A 109 -12.67 10.83 -18.62
N ALA A 110 -12.55 11.51 -17.47
CA ALA A 110 -13.28 11.18 -16.25
C ALA A 110 -14.80 11.14 -16.46
N GLU A 111 -15.46 10.14 -15.87
CA GLU A 111 -16.91 9.98 -15.95
C GLU A 111 -17.66 11.10 -15.21
N ILE A 112 -17.21 11.43 -14.00
CA ILE A 112 -17.79 12.47 -13.12
C ILE A 112 -16.66 13.24 -12.45
N VAL A 113 -16.78 14.56 -12.38
CA VAL A 113 -15.86 15.44 -11.63
C VAL A 113 -16.67 16.28 -10.65
N LEU A 114 -16.27 16.22 -9.38
CA LEU A 114 -16.75 17.10 -8.31
C LEU A 114 -15.74 18.24 -8.15
N GLU A 115 -16.18 19.49 -8.20
CA GLU A 115 -15.34 20.66 -7.93
C GLU A 115 -15.91 21.45 -6.76
N GLY A 116 -15.03 21.94 -5.90
CA GLY A 116 -15.46 22.65 -4.72
C GLY A 116 -14.31 23.21 -3.90
N VAL A 117 -14.62 23.54 -2.64
CA VAL A 117 -13.67 24.11 -1.70
C VAL A 117 -13.80 23.49 -0.31
N ILE A 118 -12.70 23.47 0.42
CA ILE A 118 -12.67 23.22 1.86
C ILE A 118 -12.55 24.58 2.55
N HIS A 119 -13.48 24.90 3.44
CA HIS A 119 -13.39 26.11 4.26
C HIS A 119 -12.49 25.84 5.48
N PRO A 120 -11.46 26.66 5.75
CA PRO A 120 -10.63 26.48 6.93
C PRO A 120 -11.47 26.42 8.22
N GLY A 121 -11.26 25.37 9.01
CA GLY A 121 -12.00 25.14 10.26
C GLY A 121 -13.35 24.43 10.12
N GLU A 122 -13.87 24.23 8.91
CA GLU A 122 -15.09 23.43 8.71
C GLU A 122 -14.76 21.94 8.76
N MET A 123 -15.20 21.29 9.85
CA MET A 123 -14.94 19.89 10.15
C MET A 123 -16.25 19.15 10.43
N ALA A 124 -16.29 17.85 10.18
CA ALA A 124 -17.42 17.00 10.53
C ALA A 124 -16.94 15.63 11.04
N ASN A 125 -17.80 14.99 11.82
CA ASN A 125 -17.57 13.64 12.35
C ASN A 125 -17.76 12.61 11.23
N GLU A 126 -16.71 11.85 10.99
CA GLU A 126 -16.63 10.82 9.96
C GLU A 126 -16.78 9.44 10.60
N GLY A 127 -17.54 8.55 9.95
CA GLY A 127 -17.77 7.19 10.42
C GLY A 127 -18.92 7.04 11.43
N PRO A 128 -18.99 5.87 12.10
CA PRO A 128 -18.05 4.75 11.96
C PRO A 128 -18.17 4.08 10.58
N TYR A 129 -17.09 3.42 10.13
CA TYR A 129 -17.06 2.66 8.89
C TYR A 129 -16.08 1.50 8.98
N GLY A 130 -16.45 0.37 8.36
CA GLY A 130 -15.53 -0.73 8.08
C GLY A 130 -14.35 -0.30 7.20
N ASP A 131 -13.19 -0.91 7.42
CA ASP A 131 -12.01 -0.73 6.56
C ASP A 131 -11.28 -2.05 6.28
N HIS A 132 -10.14 -1.94 5.58
CA HIS A 132 -9.26 -3.04 5.16
C HIS A 132 -8.73 -3.93 6.29
N THR A 133 -8.91 -3.54 7.55
CA THR A 133 -8.59 -4.39 8.71
C THR A 133 -9.68 -5.45 8.96
N GLY A 134 -10.87 -5.27 8.39
CA GLY A 134 -12.07 -6.04 8.70
C GLY A 134 -12.84 -5.55 9.92
N TYR A 135 -12.46 -4.41 10.49
CA TYR A 135 -13.10 -3.80 11.67
C TYR A 135 -13.68 -2.42 11.34
N TYR A 136 -14.59 -1.95 12.19
CA TYR A 136 -15.08 -0.57 12.15
C TYR A 136 -14.04 0.36 12.79
N ASN A 137 -13.72 1.45 12.12
CA ASN A 137 -13.03 2.57 12.74
C ASN A 137 -14.00 3.40 13.57
N GLU A 138 -13.49 3.94 14.68
CA GLU A 138 -14.19 4.92 15.51
C GLU A 138 -14.47 6.22 14.76
N VAL A 139 -15.39 7.01 15.33
CA VAL A 139 -15.72 8.34 14.82
C VAL A 139 -14.56 9.30 15.05
N ASP A 140 -14.17 10.04 14.02
CA ASP A 140 -13.10 11.06 14.11
C ASP A 140 -13.42 12.27 13.22
N SER A 141 -12.78 13.42 13.47
CA SER A 141 -13.11 14.70 12.86
C SER A 141 -12.23 15.01 11.65
N PHE A 142 -12.85 15.25 10.49
CA PHE A 142 -12.13 15.55 9.25
C PHE A 142 -12.71 16.76 8.51
N PRO A 143 -11.93 17.41 7.62
CA PRO A 143 -12.39 18.58 6.87
C PRO A 143 -13.59 18.25 5.98
N VAL A 144 -14.45 19.25 5.77
CA VAL A 144 -15.61 19.13 4.87
C VAL A 144 -15.30 19.77 3.53
N LEU A 145 -15.45 19.01 2.46
CA LEU A 145 -15.48 19.50 1.09
C LEU A 145 -16.90 19.93 0.73
N THR A 146 -17.05 21.22 0.44
CA THR A 146 -18.25 21.80 -0.15
C THR A 146 -18.19 21.63 -1.66
N VAL A 147 -19.04 20.76 -2.21
CA VAL A 147 -19.15 20.57 -3.65
C VAL A 147 -19.96 21.73 -4.23
N GLU A 148 -19.33 22.53 -5.07
CA GLU A 148 -19.97 23.67 -5.73
C GLU A 148 -20.48 23.30 -7.11
N ARG A 149 -19.80 22.37 -7.79
CA ARG A 149 -20.10 21.99 -9.17
C ARG A 149 -19.90 20.49 -9.37
N ILE A 150 -20.76 19.90 -10.18
CA ILE A 150 -20.62 18.54 -10.67
C ILE A 150 -20.63 18.63 -12.20
N THR A 151 -19.58 18.12 -12.83
CA THR A 151 -19.53 17.94 -14.29
C THR A 151 -19.42 16.45 -14.60
N HIS A 152 -19.96 16.01 -15.73
CA HIS A 152 -19.99 14.59 -16.07
C HIS A 152 -20.14 14.37 -17.57
N ARG A 153 -19.81 13.16 -18.03
CA ARG A 153 -20.08 12.72 -19.42
C ARG A 153 -21.57 12.52 -19.66
N ILE A 154 -21.99 12.50 -20.92
CA ILE A 154 -23.36 12.06 -21.27
C ILE A 154 -23.50 10.60 -20.86
N LYS A 155 -24.49 10.28 -20.01
CA LYS A 155 -24.70 8.95 -19.40
C LYS A 155 -23.47 8.46 -18.59
N PRO A 156 -23.15 9.12 -17.47
CA PRO A 156 -21.93 8.82 -16.72
C PRO A 156 -22.01 7.49 -15.98
N ILE A 157 -20.87 6.81 -15.84
CA ILE A 157 -20.71 5.61 -15.03
C ILE A 157 -20.11 5.99 -13.67
N TYR A 158 -20.74 5.52 -12.58
CA TYR A 158 -20.23 5.75 -11.23
C TYR A 158 -19.26 4.62 -10.81
N HIS A 159 -17.96 4.87 -10.93
CA HIS A 159 -16.93 3.94 -10.46
C HIS A 159 -16.81 3.96 -8.94
N SER A 160 -17.01 2.81 -8.30
CA SER A 160 -16.95 2.65 -6.85
C SER A 160 -16.48 1.26 -6.46
N THR A 161 -16.08 1.13 -5.21
CA THR A 161 -15.64 -0.11 -4.56
C THR A 161 -16.04 -0.12 -3.08
N TYR A 162 -15.65 -1.16 -2.37
CA TYR A 162 -15.73 -1.27 -0.92
C TYR A 162 -14.37 -1.72 -0.35
N THR A 163 -14.26 -1.64 0.97
CA THR A 163 -13.16 -2.23 1.71
C THR A 163 -13.74 -2.98 2.91
N GLY A 164 -13.06 -4.02 3.35
CA GLY A 164 -13.51 -4.85 4.46
C GLY A 164 -12.42 -5.84 4.87
N ARG A 165 -12.84 -6.98 5.43
CA ARG A 165 -11.88 -8.04 5.75
C ARG A 165 -11.24 -8.55 4.46
N PRO A 166 -9.89 -8.58 4.34
CA PRO A 166 -9.23 -9.00 3.12
C PRO A 166 -9.44 -10.51 2.85
N PRO A 167 -9.37 -10.96 1.58
CA PRO A 167 -9.01 -10.16 0.41
C PRO A 167 -10.16 -9.27 -0.11
N ASP A 168 -9.88 -7.98 -0.29
CA ASP A 168 -10.75 -7.00 -0.94
C ASP A 168 -10.07 -6.41 -2.20
N GLU A 169 -10.78 -5.61 -3.00
CA GLU A 169 -10.19 -5.05 -4.24
C GLU A 169 -8.91 -4.22 -3.97
N PRO A 170 -8.87 -3.32 -2.96
CA PRO A 170 -7.62 -2.65 -2.59
C PRO A 170 -6.47 -3.60 -2.24
N ALA A 171 -6.74 -4.73 -1.57
CA ALA A 171 -5.70 -5.70 -1.25
C ALA A 171 -5.11 -6.37 -2.49
N ILE A 172 -5.95 -6.72 -3.47
CA ILE A 172 -5.48 -7.29 -4.74
C ILE A 172 -4.66 -6.27 -5.54
N LEU A 173 -5.08 -5.00 -5.56
CA LEU A 173 -4.27 -3.93 -6.14
C LEU A 173 -2.93 -3.77 -5.41
N GLY A 174 -2.92 -3.87 -4.08
CA GLY A 174 -1.70 -3.86 -3.28
C GLY A 174 -0.73 -4.96 -3.67
N VAL A 175 -1.21 -6.20 -3.85
CA VAL A 175 -0.40 -7.33 -4.33
C VAL A 175 0.21 -7.03 -5.70
N ALA A 176 -0.58 -6.56 -6.66
CA ALA A 176 -0.08 -6.24 -7.99
C ALA A 176 0.95 -5.09 -7.97
N LEU A 177 0.72 -4.07 -7.15
CA LEU A 177 1.65 -2.94 -7.02
C LEU A 177 2.94 -3.30 -6.28
N ASN A 178 2.92 -4.33 -5.43
CA ASN A 178 4.12 -4.80 -4.74
C ASN A 178 5.19 -5.32 -5.72
N GLU A 179 4.78 -5.89 -6.86
CA GLU A 179 5.71 -6.30 -7.93
C GLU A 179 6.57 -5.14 -8.45
N VAL A 180 6.09 -3.90 -8.34
CA VAL A 180 6.85 -2.70 -8.72
C VAL A 180 7.97 -2.40 -7.72
N PHE A 181 7.81 -2.77 -6.44
CA PHE A 181 8.83 -2.53 -5.41
C PHE A 181 9.88 -3.63 -5.32
N VAL A 182 9.58 -4.86 -5.74
CA VAL A 182 10.53 -5.98 -5.66
C VAL A 182 11.86 -5.63 -6.35
N PRO A 183 11.91 -5.11 -7.59
CA PRO A 183 13.17 -4.73 -8.22
C PRO A 183 13.92 -3.59 -7.49
N ILE A 184 13.19 -2.67 -6.87
CA ILE A 184 13.77 -1.56 -6.10
C ILE A 184 14.45 -2.10 -4.83
N LEU A 185 13.80 -3.04 -4.14
CA LEU A 185 14.37 -3.75 -3.00
C LEU A 185 15.59 -4.58 -3.42
N GLN A 186 15.49 -5.35 -4.49
CA GLN A 186 16.58 -6.18 -5.01
C GLN A 186 17.82 -5.37 -5.41
N LYS A 187 17.62 -4.14 -5.92
CA LYS A 187 18.75 -3.25 -6.21
C LYS A 187 19.55 -2.87 -4.95
N GLN A 188 18.87 -2.74 -3.81
CA GLN A 188 19.51 -2.41 -2.54
C GLN A 188 19.99 -3.65 -1.77
N PHE A 189 19.26 -4.76 -1.90
CA PHE A 189 19.49 -6.04 -1.25
C PHE A 189 19.45 -7.15 -2.33
N PRO A 190 20.55 -7.33 -3.09
CA PRO A 190 20.61 -8.32 -4.18
C PRO A 190 20.39 -9.77 -3.74
N GLU A 191 20.49 -10.04 -2.45
CA GLU A 191 20.18 -11.32 -1.84
C GLU A 191 18.67 -11.65 -1.81
N ILE A 192 17.78 -10.66 -1.96
CA ILE A 192 16.32 -10.89 -1.96
C ILE A 192 15.92 -11.57 -3.26
N VAL A 193 15.26 -12.73 -3.14
CA VAL A 193 14.70 -13.48 -4.27
C VAL A 193 13.27 -13.06 -4.54
N ASP A 194 12.41 -13.09 -3.52
CA ASP A 194 11.03 -12.60 -3.57
C ASP A 194 10.71 -11.77 -2.30
N PHE A 195 9.76 -10.86 -2.44
CA PHE A 195 9.23 -10.04 -1.35
C PHE A 195 7.72 -9.94 -1.51
N TYR A 196 6.99 -10.51 -0.56
CA TYR A 196 5.55 -10.66 -0.64
C TYR A 196 4.84 -10.09 0.59
N LEU A 197 3.78 -9.32 0.36
CA LEU A 197 2.87 -8.85 1.41
C LEU A 197 1.51 -9.55 1.22
N PRO A 198 1.16 -10.56 2.03
CA PRO A 198 -0.09 -11.28 1.90
C PRO A 198 -1.33 -10.38 2.11
N PRO A 199 -2.36 -10.45 1.24
CA PRO A 199 -3.64 -9.76 1.41
C PRO A 199 -4.25 -9.92 2.81
N GLU A 200 -4.29 -11.15 3.32
CA GLU A 200 -4.78 -11.53 4.64
C GLU A 200 -4.02 -10.83 5.79
N GLY A 201 -2.79 -10.37 5.52
CA GLY A 201 -2.00 -9.49 6.39
C GLY A 201 -2.41 -8.01 6.29
N CYS A 202 -3.65 -7.72 5.88
CA CYS A 202 -4.15 -6.36 5.64
C CYS A 202 -3.27 -5.57 4.65
N SER A 203 -2.77 -6.25 3.61
CA SER A 203 -1.91 -5.72 2.54
C SER A 203 -0.50 -5.22 2.92
N TYR A 204 -0.24 -4.87 4.19
CA TYR A 204 1.05 -4.31 4.60
C TYR A 204 1.55 -4.73 5.98
N ARG A 205 0.72 -5.35 6.83
CA ARG A 205 1.10 -5.61 8.24
C ARG A 205 2.07 -6.77 8.40
N MET A 206 2.16 -7.65 7.40
CA MET A 206 3.07 -8.78 7.35
C MET A 206 3.82 -8.82 6.02
N ALA A 207 5.10 -9.17 6.07
CA ALA A 207 5.92 -9.47 4.90
C ALA A 207 6.57 -10.85 5.03
N VAL A 208 6.65 -11.55 3.90
CA VAL A 208 7.46 -12.75 3.72
C VAL A 208 8.56 -12.41 2.73
N VAL A 209 9.81 -12.68 3.10
CA VAL A 209 10.99 -12.38 2.30
C VAL A 209 11.80 -13.66 2.12
N THR A 210 12.10 -14.02 0.89
CA THR A 210 12.99 -15.15 0.57
C THR A 210 14.35 -14.60 0.15
N ILE A 211 15.44 -15.19 0.66
CA ILE A 211 16.79 -14.69 0.41
C ILE A 211 17.78 -15.80 0.09
N LYS A 212 18.81 -15.44 -0.68
CA LYS A 212 20.03 -16.22 -0.80
C LYS A 212 20.95 -15.89 0.37
N LYS A 213 20.88 -16.67 1.45
CA LYS A 213 21.70 -16.45 2.65
C LYS A 213 23.20 -16.62 2.34
N GLN A 214 24.02 -15.68 2.80
CA GLN A 214 25.46 -15.65 2.50
C GLN A 214 26.34 -15.73 3.75
N TYR A 215 25.79 -15.47 4.94
CA TYR A 215 26.52 -15.49 6.21
C TYR A 215 25.58 -15.65 7.41
N PRO A 216 26.11 -16.08 8.58
CA PRO A 216 25.38 -16.06 9.86
C PRO A 216 24.81 -14.68 10.19
N GLY A 217 23.54 -14.61 10.58
CA GLY A 217 22.84 -13.38 10.94
C GLY A 217 22.29 -12.56 9.78
N HIS A 218 22.43 -13.04 8.52
CA HIS A 218 22.01 -12.29 7.32
C HIS A 218 20.53 -11.88 7.35
N ALA A 219 19.64 -12.74 7.86
CA ALA A 219 18.22 -12.46 7.96
C ALA A 219 17.91 -11.17 8.76
N LYS A 220 18.68 -10.88 9.82
CA LYS A 220 18.49 -9.67 10.63
C LYS A 220 18.77 -8.39 9.85
N ARG A 221 19.77 -8.41 8.95
CA ARG A 221 20.05 -7.28 8.05
C ARG A 221 18.85 -7.00 7.15
N VAL A 222 18.24 -8.05 6.61
CA VAL A 222 17.06 -7.95 5.73
C VAL A 222 15.85 -7.43 6.50
N MET A 223 15.58 -7.95 7.71
CA MET A 223 14.50 -7.44 8.57
C MET A 223 14.62 -5.94 8.84
N LEU A 224 15.81 -5.48 9.25
CA LEU A 224 16.07 -4.05 9.48
C LEU A 224 15.96 -3.24 8.20
N GLY A 225 16.35 -3.80 7.06
CA GLY A 225 16.18 -3.21 5.74
C GLY A 225 14.71 -2.98 5.39
N VAL A 226 13.86 -3.99 5.56
CA VAL A 226 12.40 -3.90 5.33
C VAL A 226 11.79 -2.78 6.18
N TRP A 227 12.15 -2.67 7.46
CA TRP A 227 11.59 -1.66 8.35
C TRP A 227 12.12 -0.23 8.18
N SER A 228 13.19 -0.03 7.40
CA SER A 228 13.87 1.27 7.31
C SER A 228 14.02 1.84 5.91
N PHE A 229 14.11 1.00 4.88
CA PHE A 229 14.51 1.45 3.54
C PHE A 229 13.40 2.18 2.79
N LEU A 230 12.21 1.58 2.69
CA LEU A 230 11.05 2.17 2.00
C LEU A 230 9.97 2.56 3.01
N ARG A 231 9.43 3.77 2.86
CA ARG A 231 8.39 4.31 3.75
C ARG A 231 7.12 3.45 3.79
N GLN A 232 6.84 2.77 2.69
CA GLN A 232 5.68 1.89 2.49
C GLN A 232 5.66 0.71 3.47
N PHE A 233 6.84 0.26 3.91
CA PHE A 233 6.98 -0.93 4.76
C PHE A 233 7.30 -0.58 6.23
N MET A 234 7.38 0.71 6.57
CA MET A 234 7.69 1.17 7.94
C MET A 234 6.68 0.72 8.99
N TYR A 235 5.43 0.46 8.59
CA TYR A 235 4.36 -0.02 9.48
C TYR A 235 4.15 -1.54 9.42
N THR A 236 4.94 -2.27 8.63
CA THR A 236 4.91 -3.74 8.62
C THR A 236 5.37 -4.27 9.98
N LYS A 237 4.47 -4.94 10.69
CA LYS A 237 4.70 -5.44 12.05
C LYS A 237 5.46 -6.76 12.07
N PHE A 238 5.14 -7.63 11.12
CA PHE A 238 5.67 -8.98 11.06
C PHE A 238 6.53 -9.15 9.81
N VAL A 239 7.76 -9.61 9.96
CA VAL A 239 8.64 -9.95 8.83
C VAL A 239 9.14 -11.37 9.02
N ILE A 240 8.81 -12.24 8.08
CA ILE A 240 9.31 -13.62 8.03
C ILE A 240 10.40 -13.67 6.97
N VAL A 241 11.60 -14.12 7.35
CA VAL A 241 12.72 -14.30 6.40
C VAL A 241 12.97 -15.80 6.22
N THR A 242 13.00 -16.26 4.98
CA THR A 242 13.18 -17.65 4.57
C THR A 242 14.29 -17.75 3.51
N ASP A 243 14.79 -18.96 3.24
CA ASP A 243 15.73 -19.18 2.13
C ASP A 243 14.99 -19.21 0.78
N ASP A 244 15.75 -19.28 -0.32
CA ASP A 244 15.25 -19.24 -1.70
C ASP A 244 14.59 -20.55 -2.19
N ASP A 245 14.59 -21.59 -1.36
CA ASP A 245 13.85 -22.85 -1.61
C ASP A 245 12.40 -22.80 -1.11
N ILE A 246 11.97 -21.68 -0.52
CA ILE A 246 10.61 -21.46 -0.02
C ILE A 246 9.85 -20.56 -0.99
N ASN A 247 8.64 -20.96 -1.38
CA ASN A 247 7.72 -20.05 -2.05
C ASN A 247 7.11 -19.06 -1.04
N ALA A 248 7.49 -17.78 -1.12
CA ALA A 248 6.98 -16.73 -0.23
C ALA A 248 5.45 -16.55 -0.26
N ARG A 249 4.81 -17.04 -1.32
CA ARG A 249 3.37 -16.87 -1.61
C ARG A 249 2.55 -18.12 -1.29
N ASP A 250 3.18 -19.18 -0.83
CA ASP A 250 2.52 -20.40 -0.38
C ASP A 250 2.71 -20.60 1.13
N TRP A 251 1.63 -20.51 1.89
CA TRP A 251 1.68 -20.71 3.34
C TRP A 251 2.13 -22.11 3.74
N ASN A 252 1.93 -23.13 2.91
CA ASN A 252 2.43 -24.47 3.22
C ASN A 252 3.95 -24.46 3.36
N ASP A 253 4.65 -23.81 2.44
CA ASP A 253 6.11 -23.66 2.47
C ASP A 253 6.57 -22.76 3.62
N VAL A 254 5.92 -21.59 3.78
CA VAL A 254 6.32 -20.61 4.82
C VAL A 254 6.15 -21.19 6.23
N ILE A 255 5.03 -21.87 6.49
CA ILE A 255 4.79 -22.51 7.79
C ILE A 255 5.73 -23.70 7.98
N TRP A 256 6.04 -24.48 6.94
CA TRP A 256 7.04 -25.54 7.01
C TRP A 256 8.43 -24.97 7.38
N ALA A 257 8.85 -23.87 6.77
CA ALA A 257 10.11 -23.22 7.10
C ALA A 257 10.15 -22.76 8.56
N ILE A 258 9.11 -22.07 9.03
CA ILE A 258 9.00 -21.60 10.43
C ILE A 258 9.10 -22.80 11.40
N THR A 259 8.32 -23.85 11.16
CA THR A 259 8.18 -24.97 12.10
C THR A 259 9.37 -25.94 12.09
N THR A 260 10.22 -25.91 11.07
CA THR A 260 11.37 -26.83 10.95
C THR A 260 12.73 -26.16 11.09
N ARG A 261 12.82 -24.84 10.81
CA ARG A 261 14.10 -24.10 10.78
C ARG A 261 14.27 -23.10 11.92
N MET A 262 13.26 -22.92 12.78
CA MET A 262 13.30 -21.95 13.87
C MET A 262 13.32 -22.59 15.25
N ASP A 263 14.16 -22.03 16.13
CA ASP A 263 13.93 -22.05 17.56
C ASP A 263 13.25 -20.71 17.96
N PRO A 264 12.04 -20.72 18.56
CA PRO A 264 11.28 -19.49 18.78
C PRO A 264 12.00 -18.42 19.58
N LYS A 265 12.79 -18.80 20.60
CA LYS A 265 13.47 -17.83 21.47
C LYS A 265 14.71 -17.26 20.80
N ARG A 266 15.48 -18.08 20.09
CA ARG A 266 16.73 -17.68 19.43
C ARG A 266 16.46 -16.87 18.17
N ASP A 267 15.45 -17.25 17.38
CA ASP A 267 15.29 -16.81 15.99
C ASP A 267 14.18 -15.76 15.82
N THR A 268 13.56 -15.34 16.92
CA THR A 268 12.62 -14.21 16.93
C THR A 268 13.33 -12.93 17.35
N VAL A 269 13.20 -11.88 16.55
CA VAL A 269 13.65 -10.52 16.86
C VAL A 269 12.45 -9.69 17.26
N MET A 270 12.49 -9.09 18.44
CA MET A 270 11.49 -8.13 18.90
C MET A 270 12.13 -6.74 18.97
N ILE A 271 11.46 -5.73 18.41
CA ILE A 271 11.84 -4.33 18.55
C ILE A 271 10.64 -3.57 19.09
N ASP A 272 10.79 -3.00 20.29
CA ASP A 272 9.74 -2.22 20.95
C ASP A 272 9.79 -0.73 20.56
N ASN A 273 8.72 -0.02 20.90
CA ASN A 273 8.62 1.44 20.76
C ASN A 273 8.91 1.96 19.33
N THR A 274 8.43 1.24 18.33
CA THR A 274 8.53 1.61 16.92
C THR A 274 7.26 2.31 16.42
N PRO A 275 7.33 3.12 15.35
CA PRO A 275 6.14 3.72 14.72
C PRO A 275 5.21 2.65 14.15
N ILE A 276 3.91 2.77 14.45
CA ILE A 276 2.83 1.89 13.97
C ILE A 276 1.71 2.76 13.39
N ASP A 277 0.85 2.17 12.55
CA ASP A 277 -0.38 2.84 12.11
C ASP A 277 -1.22 3.28 13.32
N TYR A 278 -1.63 4.54 13.35
CA TYR A 278 -2.38 5.12 14.47
C TYR A 278 -3.78 4.50 14.62
N LEU A 279 -4.31 3.87 13.55
CA LEU A 279 -5.57 3.12 13.53
C LEU A 279 -5.43 1.68 14.05
N ASP A 280 -4.20 1.22 14.30
CA ASP A 280 -3.98 -0.13 14.78
C ASP A 280 -4.24 -0.23 16.29
N PHE A 281 -5.48 -0.56 16.64
CA PHE A 281 -5.96 -0.74 18.01
C PHE A 281 -5.32 -1.91 18.76
N ALA A 282 -4.55 -2.78 18.09
CA ALA A 282 -3.80 -3.85 18.76
C ALA A 282 -2.43 -3.35 19.28
N SER A 283 -2.02 -2.12 18.94
CA SER A 283 -0.86 -1.47 19.56
C SER A 283 -1.18 -0.99 20.99
N PRO A 284 -0.19 -0.97 21.89
CA PRO A 284 -0.42 -0.52 23.27
C PRO A 284 -0.73 0.97 23.38
N VAL A 285 -0.24 1.79 22.43
CA VAL A 285 -0.44 3.23 22.37
C VAL A 285 -0.64 3.62 20.91
N SER A 286 -1.58 4.52 20.61
CA SER A 286 -1.82 4.97 19.24
C SER A 286 -0.54 5.51 18.60
N GLY A 287 -0.19 4.97 17.43
CA GLY A 287 1.00 5.34 16.67
C GLY A 287 2.31 4.69 17.15
N LEU A 288 2.29 3.91 18.25
CA LEU A 288 3.50 3.36 18.86
C LEU A 288 3.29 1.91 19.33
N GLY A 289 4.14 0.99 18.86
CA GLY A 289 4.07 -0.42 19.25
C GLY A 289 5.35 -1.19 18.94
N SER A 290 5.27 -2.50 18.89
CA SER A 290 6.42 -3.38 18.61
C SER A 290 6.36 -3.99 17.21
N LYS A 291 7.50 -4.50 16.76
CA LYS A 291 7.66 -5.28 15.53
C LYS A 291 8.34 -6.60 15.85
N MET A 292 7.99 -7.63 15.08
CA MET A 292 8.49 -8.99 15.21
C MET A 292 9.10 -9.45 13.89
N GLY A 293 10.35 -9.89 13.94
CA GLY A 293 11.05 -10.55 12.86
C GLY A 293 11.23 -12.03 13.17
N LEU A 294 10.94 -12.91 12.22
CA LEU A 294 11.08 -14.36 12.33
C LEU A 294 12.14 -14.82 11.33
N ASP A 295 13.29 -15.29 11.82
CA ASP A 295 14.35 -15.85 11.00
C ASP A 295 14.10 -17.35 10.79
N ALA A 296 13.37 -17.70 9.74
CA ALA A 296 13.09 -19.06 9.30
C ALA A 296 14.12 -19.57 8.27
N THR A 297 15.32 -18.96 8.18
CA THR A 297 16.39 -19.45 7.31
C THR A 297 17.09 -20.68 7.88
N ASN A 298 17.78 -21.46 7.05
CA ASN A 298 18.69 -22.52 7.47
C ASN A 298 19.77 -21.94 8.39
N LYS A 299 20.03 -22.59 9.53
CA LYS A 299 21.02 -22.10 10.50
C LYS A 299 22.40 -22.66 10.21
N TRP A 300 23.36 -21.76 10.09
CA TRP A 300 24.75 -22.05 9.73
C TRP A 300 25.62 -22.24 10.99
N PRO A 301 26.84 -22.80 10.84
CA PRO A 301 27.80 -22.84 11.93
C PRO A 301 27.99 -21.46 12.57
N GLY A 302 27.89 -21.40 13.89
CA GLY A 302 27.91 -20.15 14.66
C GLY A 302 26.51 -19.65 15.08
N GLU A 303 25.46 -19.99 14.34
CA GLU A 303 24.06 -19.77 14.75
C GLU A 303 23.50 -20.99 15.51
N THR A 304 24.05 -22.16 15.21
CA THR A 304 23.73 -23.44 15.86
C THR A 304 25.01 -24.28 16.00
N THR A 305 25.02 -25.14 17.03
CA THR A 305 26.07 -26.16 17.24
C THR A 305 25.62 -27.56 16.78
N ARG A 306 24.36 -27.70 16.34
CA ARG A 306 23.79 -28.97 15.88
C ARG A 306 24.09 -29.20 14.41
N GLU A 307 24.20 -30.46 14.01
CA GLU A 307 24.13 -30.85 12.59
C GLU A 307 22.75 -30.45 12.04
N TRP A 308 22.75 -29.73 10.91
CA TRP A 308 21.53 -29.23 10.30
C TRP A 308 20.90 -30.27 9.37
N GLY A 309 19.56 -30.27 9.29
CA GLY A 309 18.82 -31.21 8.44
C GLY A 309 19.11 -30.99 6.95
N ARG A 310 19.19 -32.08 6.18
CA ARG A 310 19.27 -32.03 4.72
C ARG A 310 17.85 -32.04 4.15
N ALA A 311 17.46 -30.98 3.46
CA ALA A 311 16.15 -30.89 2.84
C ALA A 311 15.98 -31.92 1.72
N ILE A 312 14.76 -32.43 1.55
CA ILE A 312 14.41 -33.28 0.42
C ILE A 312 14.25 -32.37 -0.81
N VAL A 313 14.96 -32.69 -1.89
CA VAL A 313 14.85 -31.99 -3.16
C VAL A 313 14.25 -32.96 -4.17
N LYS A 314 13.27 -32.51 -4.95
CA LYS A 314 12.71 -33.30 -6.04
C LYS A 314 13.78 -33.56 -7.09
N ASP A 315 13.79 -34.77 -7.65
CA ASP A 315 14.64 -35.06 -8.80
C ASP A 315 14.14 -34.26 -10.03
N GLU A 316 15.04 -33.45 -10.62
CA GLU A 316 14.68 -32.55 -11.73
C GLU A 316 14.23 -33.31 -12.97
N ALA A 317 14.86 -34.45 -13.27
CA ALA A 317 14.51 -35.26 -14.44
C ALA A 317 13.11 -35.86 -14.29
N THR A 318 12.79 -36.36 -13.09
CA THR A 318 11.45 -36.87 -12.76
C THR A 318 10.40 -35.76 -12.81
N THR A 319 10.69 -34.59 -12.22
CA THR A 319 9.76 -33.45 -12.22
C THR A 319 9.42 -33.03 -13.64
N ARG A 320 10.45 -32.80 -14.48
CA ARG A 320 10.28 -32.42 -15.89
C ARG A 320 9.47 -33.45 -16.68
N ARG A 321 9.77 -34.73 -16.50
CA ARG A 321 9.04 -35.81 -17.18
C ARG A 321 7.56 -35.81 -16.80
N VAL A 322 7.24 -35.59 -15.52
CA VAL A 322 5.85 -35.54 -15.05
C VAL A 322 5.14 -34.30 -15.60
N ASP A 323 5.80 -33.15 -15.62
CA ASP A 323 5.24 -31.91 -16.20
C ASP A 323 4.91 -32.09 -17.69
N GLU A 324 5.79 -32.74 -18.47
CA GLU A 324 5.58 -33.02 -19.90
C GLU A 324 4.38 -33.92 -20.19
N ILE A 325 4.06 -34.85 -19.27
CA ILE A 325 2.93 -35.79 -19.45
C ILE A 325 1.68 -35.36 -18.69
N TRP A 326 1.71 -34.28 -17.90
CA TRP A 326 0.64 -33.94 -16.95
C TRP A 326 -0.76 -33.88 -17.58
N THR A 327 -0.92 -33.16 -18.68
CA THR A 327 -2.19 -33.05 -19.42
C THR A 327 -2.67 -34.40 -19.97
N GLN A 328 -1.76 -35.34 -20.25
CA GLN A 328 -2.10 -36.68 -20.73
C GLN A 328 -2.63 -37.58 -19.62
N LEU A 329 -2.37 -37.24 -18.35
CA LEU A 329 -2.84 -38.02 -17.19
C LEU A 329 -4.33 -37.82 -16.90
N GLY A 330 -4.95 -36.74 -17.40
CA GLY A 330 -6.38 -36.47 -17.24
C GLY A 330 -6.80 -36.16 -15.79
N ILE A 331 -5.97 -35.39 -15.06
CA ILE A 331 -6.15 -35.05 -13.63
C ILE A 331 -6.47 -33.54 -13.44
N ASP A 332 -6.74 -32.81 -14.53
CA ASP A 332 -7.07 -31.38 -14.50
C ASP A 332 -8.49 -31.07 -13.99
#